data_AF-A0A2R4TEG8-F1
#
_entry.id   AF-A0A2R4TEG8-F1
#
_cell.length_a   1.000
_cell.length_b   1.000
_cell.length_c   1.000
_cell.angle_alpha   90.00
_cell.angle_beta   90.00
_cell.angle_gamma   90.00
#
_symmetry.space_group_name_H-M   'P 1'
#
loop_
_entity.id
_entity.type
_entity.pdbx_description
1 polymer ?
#
loop_
_entity_poly.entity_id
_entity_poly.type
_entity_poly.pdbx_seq_one_letter_code
_entity_poly.pdbx_strand_id
1 'polypeptide(L)'
;MAKWTPKHEAPEPLEGPVVATITGGTILWFVLFLVQIPFYSWFDDRDLMWWVWTCLAGGGLGLIGIWYVRGRDRALKRAATAAEQEAAETREAAEAQEAVAPSSDDSE
;
A
#
# COMPACT_ATOMS: atom_id res chain seq x y z
N MET A 1 -9.35 -19.65 44.64
CA MET A 1 -8.77 -19.25 43.34
C MET A 1 -9.90 -19.17 42.33
N ALA A 2 -10.45 -17.98 42.09
CA ALA A 2 -11.54 -17.78 41.15
C ALA A 2 -10.97 -17.69 39.73
N LYS A 3 -11.34 -18.63 38.86
CA LYS A 3 -10.94 -18.70 37.45
C LYS A 3 -11.50 -17.50 36.67
N TRP A 4 -10.63 -16.52 36.36
CA TRP A 4 -10.95 -15.48 35.38
C TRP A 4 -11.15 -16.15 34.01
N THR A 5 -12.36 -16.01 33.46
CA THR A 5 -12.73 -16.55 32.15
C THR A 5 -12.88 -15.35 31.19
N PRO A 6 -11.93 -15.09 30.28
CA PRO A 6 -12.04 -14.00 29.33
C PRO A 6 -13.23 -14.24 28.39
N LYS A 7 -14.24 -13.35 28.47
CA LYS A 7 -15.54 -13.45 27.79
C LYS A 7 -15.62 -12.55 26.55
N HIS A 8 -14.49 -12.23 25.92
CA HIS A 8 -14.43 -11.52 24.65
C HIS A 8 -13.68 -12.39 23.65
N GLU A 9 -14.44 -13.05 22.78
CA GLU A 9 -13.93 -13.54 21.51
C GLU A 9 -13.40 -12.31 20.76
N ALA A 10 -12.12 -12.32 20.37
CA ALA A 10 -11.48 -11.17 19.77
C ALA A 10 -12.30 -10.78 18.53
N PRO A 11 -12.87 -9.55 18.48
CA PRO A 11 -13.65 -9.11 17.33
C PRO A 11 -12.79 -9.29 16.07
N GLU A 12 -13.42 -9.72 14.96
CA GLU A 12 -12.75 -9.85 13.66
C GLU A 12 -11.84 -8.65 13.43
N PRO A 13 -10.60 -8.86 12.94
CA PRO A 13 -9.64 -7.78 12.81
C PRO A 13 -10.33 -6.62 12.12
N LEU A 14 -10.40 -5.47 12.80
CA LEU A 14 -10.74 -4.22 12.15
C LEU A 14 -9.61 -3.98 11.14
N GLU A 15 -9.78 -4.54 9.94
CA GLU A 15 -9.05 -4.20 8.73
C GLU A 15 -9.49 -2.80 8.28
N GLY A 16 -9.54 -1.84 9.22
CA GLY A 16 -9.51 -0.44 8.86
C GLY A 16 -8.24 -0.21 8.05
N PRO A 17 -8.23 0.69 7.06
CA PRO A 17 -7.07 0.92 6.21
C PRO A 17 -5.95 1.63 7.02
N VAL A 18 -5.29 0.89 7.92
CA VAL A 18 -4.23 1.37 8.80
C VAL A 18 -3.08 1.93 7.97
N VAL A 19 -2.80 1.31 6.83
CA VAL A 19 -1.82 1.78 5.85
C VAL A 19 -2.18 3.17 5.32
N ALA A 20 -3.46 3.43 5.02
CA ALA A 20 -3.90 4.74 4.54
C ALA A 20 -3.79 5.80 5.65
N THR A 21 -4.12 5.45 6.89
CA THR A 21 -4.00 6.36 8.05
C THR A 21 -2.54 6.69 8.35
N ILE A 22 -1.65 5.70 8.37
CA ILE A 22 -0.20 5.90 8.57
C ILE A 22 0.38 6.75 7.43
N THR A 23 -0.06 6.50 6.20
CA THR A 23 0.34 7.29 5.02
C THR A 23 -0.15 8.73 5.12
N GLY A 24 -1.42 8.94 5.51
CA GLY A 24 -2.00 10.27 5.69
C GLY A 24 -1.31 11.07 6.79
N GLY A 25 -1.06 10.44 7.95
CA GLY A 25 -0.30 11.05 9.04
C GLY A 25 1.11 11.43 8.62
N THR A 26 1.81 10.54 7.90
CA THR A 26 3.13 10.82 7.33
C THR A 26 3.12 12.02 6.40
N ILE A 27 2.18 12.07 5.44
CA ILE A 27 2.10 13.17 4.47
C ILE A 27 1.84 14.48 5.21
N LEU A 28 0.94 14.48 6.19
CA LEU A 28 0.66 15.65 7.01
C LEU A 28 1.93 16.14 7.72
N TRP A 29 2.66 15.27 8.42
CA TRP A 29 3.91 15.61 9.10
C TRP A 29 4.99 16.14 8.13
N PHE A 30 5.08 15.56 6.94
CA PHE A 30 6.02 16.01 5.91
C PHE A 30 5.66 17.41 5.37
N VAL A 31 4.38 17.65 5.09
CA VAL A 31 3.90 18.97 4.64
C VAL A 31 4.13 20.02 5.73
N LEU A 32 3.84 19.69 7.00
CA LEU A 32 4.17 20.57 8.12
C LEU A 32 5.67 20.90 8.14
N PHE A 33 6.56 19.92 8.00
CA PHE A 33 7.99 20.16 7.93
C PHE A 33 8.37 21.12 6.78
N LEU A 34 7.81 20.93 5.58
CA LEU A 34 8.09 21.82 4.44
C LEU A 34 7.65 23.26 4.69
N VAL A 35 6.49 23.45 5.32
CA VAL A 35 6.01 24.78 5.71
C VAL A 35 6.94 25.41 6.74
N GLN A 36 7.57 24.63 7.62
CA GLN A 36 8.48 25.15 8.65
C GLN A 36 9.81 25.68 8.06
N ILE A 37 10.30 25.17 6.92
CA ILE A 37 11.59 25.57 6.32
C ILE A 37 11.70 27.09 6.09
N PRO A 38 10.76 27.76 5.40
CA PRO A 38 10.82 29.22 5.23
C PRO A 38 10.64 29.99 6.55
N PHE A 39 10.04 29.37 7.58
CA PHE A 39 9.84 29.95 8.90
C PHE A 39 10.89 29.48 9.93
N TYR A 40 11.96 28.81 9.49
CA TYR A 40 12.91 28.16 10.41
C TYR A 40 13.54 29.14 11.40
N SER A 41 13.91 30.34 10.95
CA SER A 41 14.45 31.39 11.82
C SER A 41 13.48 31.81 12.93
N TRP A 42 12.18 31.86 12.65
CA TRP A 42 11.16 32.21 13.65
C TRP A 42 11.07 31.17 14.77
N PHE A 43 11.30 29.89 14.46
CA PHE A 43 11.35 28.79 15.44
C PHE A 43 12.65 28.78 16.24
N ASP A 44 13.77 29.12 15.59
CA ASP A 44 15.08 29.26 16.23
C ASP A 44 15.08 30.40 17.25
N ASP A 45 14.53 31.56 16.86
CA ASP A 45 14.36 32.73 17.74
C ASP A 45 13.50 32.45 19.00
N ARG A 46 12.73 31.36 19.00
CA ARG A 46 11.76 31.01 20.06
C ARG A 46 12.14 29.75 20.84
N ASP A 47 13.31 29.17 20.60
CA ASP A 47 13.74 27.91 21.23
C ASP A 47 12.78 26.74 20.95
N LEU A 48 12.05 26.80 19.83
CA LEU A 48 11.09 25.78 19.40
C LEU A 48 11.71 24.82 18.38
N MET A 49 13.03 24.83 18.23
CA MET A 49 13.81 23.93 17.37
C MET A 49 13.42 22.45 17.54
N TRP A 50 13.15 22.02 18.77
CA TRP A 50 12.68 20.67 19.10
C TRP A 50 11.43 20.25 18.30
N TRP A 51 10.52 21.18 18.02
CA TRP A 51 9.29 20.93 17.26
C TRP A 51 9.59 20.66 15.77
N VAL A 52 10.59 21.37 15.23
CA VAL A 52 11.09 21.16 13.87
C VAL A 52 11.73 19.78 13.73
N TRP A 53 12.54 19.36 14.72
CA TRP A 53 13.14 18.03 14.75
C TRP A 53 12.11 16.91 14.85
N THR A 54 11.02 17.13 15.61
CA THR A 54 9.91 16.17 15.68
C THR A 54 9.22 16.03 14.31
N CYS A 55 8.99 17.15 13.62
CA CYS A 55 8.44 17.13 12.26
C CYS A 55 9.38 16.47 11.26
N LEU A 56 10.68 16.73 11.37
CA LEU A 56 11.70 16.11 10.53
C LEU A 56 11.77 14.60 10.75
N ALA A 57 11.73 14.16 12.02
CA ALA A 57 11.73 12.74 12.35
C ALA A 57 10.47 12.05 11.84
N GLY A 58 9.28 12.60 12.11
CA GLY A 58 8.00 12.03 11.65
C GLY A 58 7.86 12.04 10.12
N GLY A 59 8.17 13.16 9.47
CA GLY A 59 8.11 13.30 8.02
C GLY A 59 9.18 12.46 7.30
N GLY A 60 10.41 12.43 7.81
CA GLY A 60 11.52 11.67 7.25
C GLY A 60 11.31 10.16 7.35
N LEU A 61 10.99 9.63 8.54
CA LEU A 61 10.67 8.22 8.74
C LEU A 61 9.44 7.80 7.92
N GLY A 62 8.44 8.66 7.86
CA GLY A 62 7.25 8.38 7.08
C GLY A 62 7.51 8.34 5.57
N LEU A 63 8.30 9.27 5.02
CA LEU A 63 8.65 9.28 3.59
C LEU A 63 9.37 7.98 3.18
N ILE A 64 10.28 7.50 4.04
CA ILE A 64 10.97 6.22 3.88
C ILE A 64 9.98 5.06 3.92
N GLY A 65 9.03 5.07 4.86
CA GLY A 65 7.96 4.07 4.95
C GLY A 65 7.10 4.01 3.68
N ILE A 66 6.69 5.17 3.14
CA ILE A 66 5.92 5.25 1.88
C ILE A 66 6.74 4.71 0.71
N TRP A 67 8.03 5.07 0.62
CA TRP A 67 8.90 4.59 -0.45
C TRP A 67 9.06 3.07 -0.41
N TYR A 68 9.15 2.49 0.78
CA TYR A 68 9.22 1.04 0.99
C TYR A 68 7.93 0.32 0.56
N VAL A 69 6.76 0.81 0.99
CA VAL A 69 5.45 0.20 0.62
C VAL A 69 5.18 0.37 -0.88
N ARG A 70 5.44 1.55 -1.45
CA ARG A 70 5.23 1.82 -2.87
C ARG A 70 6.22 1.05 -3.75
N GLY A 71 7.43 0.76 -3.25
CA GLY A 71 8.37 -0.17 -3.88
C GLY A 71 7.79 -1.59 -3.95
N ARG A 72 7.16 -2.06 -2.87
CA ARG A 72 6.48 -3.36 -2.83
C ARG A 72 5.25 -3.42 -3.75
N ASP A 73 4.40 -2.40 -3.71
CA ASP A 73 3.20 -2.35 -4.57
C ASP A 73 3.56 -2.31 -6.06
N ARG A 74 4.67 -1.65 -6.44
CA ARG A 74 5.14 -1.65 -7.83
C ARG A 74 5.59 -3.04 -8.30
N ALA A 75 6.16 -3.85 -7.41
CA ALA A 75 6.51 -5.24 -7.74
C ALA A 75 5.27 -6.13 -7.87
N LEU A 76 4.32 -5.99 -6.93
CA LEU A 76 3.07 -6.75 -6.94
C LEU A 76 2.17 -6.40 -8.14
N LYS A 77 2.02 -5.11 -8.47
CA LYS A 77 1.26 -4.69 -9.65
C LYS A 77 1.85 -5.22 -10.96
N ARG A 78 3.18 -5.28 -11.08
CA ARG A 78 3.85 -5.85 -12.26
C ARG A 78 3.56 -7.34 -12.42
N ALA A 79 3.59 -8.10 -11.32
CA ALA A 79 3.26 -9.51 -11.32
C ALA A 79 1.77 -9.75 -11.67
N ALA A 80 0.87 -8.92 -11.14
CA ALA A 80 -0.56 -8.99 -11.47
C ALA A 80 -0.82 -8.71 -12.96
N THR A 81 -0.22 -7.66 -13.53
CA THR A 81 -0.35 -7.39 -14.98
C THR A 81 0.26 -8.49 -15.85
N ALA A 82 1.35 -9.14 -15.41
CA ALA A 82 1.95 -10.25 -16.15
C ALA A 82 1.05 -11.49 -16.14
N ALA A 83 0.42 -11.81 -15.00
CA ALA A 83 -0.52 -12.93 -14.89
C ALA A 83 -1.80 -12.72 -15.71
N GLU A 84 -2.31 -11.49 -15.80
CA GLU A 84 -3.45 -11.15 -16.66
C GLU A 84 -3.11 -11.33 -18.15
N GLN A 85 -1.88 -11.00 -18.56
CA GLN A 85 -1.42 -11.20 -19.94
C GLN A 85 -1.28 -12.70 -20.28
N GLU A 86 -0.69 -13.48 -19.37
CA GLU A 86 -0.55 -14.93 -19.56
C GLU A 86 -1.91 -15.64 -19.63
N ALA A 87 -2.88 -15.20 -18.81
CA ALA A 87 -4.26 -15.70 -18.87
C ALA A 87 -4.96 -15.32 -20.19
N ALA A 88 -4.71 -14.13 -20.71
CA ALA A 88 -5.26 -13.69 -21.99
C ALA A 88 -4.67 -14.48 -23.17
N GLU A 89 -3.35 -14.68 -23.21
CA GLU A 89 -2.68 -15.51 -24.23
C GLU A 89 -3.17 -16.96 -24.20
N THR A 90 -3.34 -17.53 -23.00
CA THR A 90 -3.83 -18.91 -22.84
C THR A 90 -5.25 -19.06 -23.39
N ARG A 91 -6.11 -18.05 -23.17
CA ARG A 91 -7.49 -18.04 -23.66
C ARG A 91 -7.55 -17.91 -25.18
N GLU A 92 -6.72 -17.02 -25.75
CA GLU A 92 -6.62 -16.84 -27.21
C GLU A 92 -6.10 -18.11 -27.90
N ALA A 93 -5.13 -18.79 -27.30
CA ALA A 93 -4.62 -20.06 -27.79
C ALA A 93 -5.68 -21.18 -27.75
N ALA A 94 -6.56 -21.19 -26.74
CA ALA A 94 -7.67 -22.14 -26.64
C ALA A 94 -8.75 -21.87 -27.70
N GLU A 95 -9.14 -20.61 -27.92
CA GLU A 95 -10.08 -20.23 -28.98
C GLU A 95 -9.54 -20.56 -30.38
N ALA A 96 -8.24 -20.37 -30.60
CA ALA A 96 -7.60 -20.72 -31.87
C ALA A 96 -7.56 -22.25 -32.10
N GLN A 97 -7.35 -23.06 -31.04
CA GLN A 97 -7.38 -24.52 -31.14
C GLN A 97 -8.80 -25.05 -31.42
N GLU A 98 -9.82 -24.44 -30.82
CA GLU A 98 -11.21 -24.80 -31.06
C GLU A 98 -11.66 -24.43 -32.48
N ALA A 99 -11.20 -23.29 -33.01
CA ALA A 99 -11.45 -22.90 -34.39
C ALA A 99 -10.72 -23.79 -35.43
N VAL A 100 -9.65 -24.48 -35.03
CA VAL A 100 -8.87 -25.39 -35.88
C VAL A 100 -9.34 -26.83 -35.77
N ALA A 101 -10.14 -27.19 -34.76
CA ALA A 101 -10.69 -28.53 -34.62
C ALA A 101 -11.61 -28.84 -35.84
N PRO A 102 -11.23 -29.79 -36.72
CA PRO A 102 -12.07 -30.13 -37.85
C PRO A 102 -13.37 -30.73 -37.31
N SER A 103 -14.50 -30.13 -37.69
CA SER A 103 -15.84 -30.65 -37.45
C SER A 103 -15.91 -32.09 -37.91
N SER A 104 -15.79 -33.03 -36.98
CA SER A 104 -16.00 -34.47 -37.18
C SER A 104 -17.50 -34.80 -37.24
N ASP A 105 -18.27 -33.94 -37.89
CA ASP A 105 -19.71 -34.05 -38.10
C ASP A 105 -19.95 -34.16 -39.60
N ASP A 106 -19.45 -35.26 -40.18
CA ASP A 106 -19.87 -35.70 -41.50
C ASP A 106 -19.76 -37.23 -41.52
N SER A 107 -20.91 -37.87 -41.72
CA SER A 107 -21.12 -39.28 -42.09
C SER A 107 -21.38 -40.28 -40.94
N GLU A 108 -22.65 -40.34 -40.54
CA GLU A 108 -23.32 -41.57 -40.05
C GLU A 108 -23.95 -42.32 -41.24
#